data_AF-A0A6N3CQX6-F1
#
_entry.id   AF-A0A6N3CQX6-F1
#
_cell.length_a   1.000
_cell.length_b   1.000
_cell.length_c   1.000
_cell.angle_alpha   90.00
_cell.angle_beta   90.00
_cell.angle_gamma   90.00
#
_symmetry.space_group_name_H-M   'P 1'
#
loop_
_entity.id
_entity.type
_entity.pdbx_description
1 polymer ?
#
loop_
_entity_poly.entity_id
_entity_poly.type
_entity_poly.pdbx_seq_one_letter_code
_entity_poly.pdbx_strand_id
1 'polypeptide(L)'
;MQLKKLEWQRLYPVKKLLFLGAWLFCVFVVVVMTISFVRDGNIVDFLYGGGICGIAFVTVRPMIKYVRTSYHCMPYLNKIFSKCEQETFVASEEFQFFESVEVNNYLFPLGISKHWIYANRRLLSKDLAIFAWLEATSSLIARNTTPICVLYMTGECVEVDLGVHLTGKEQIYIHDYLWKEEGIISACLLGDKREEIINLFQKQFDMLKQSMNLDDKEMIKEILQSPEKYRNMYMERLPDYIKKWCEKERKVRKQ
;
A
#
# COMPACT_ATOMS: atom_id res chain seq x y z
N MET A 1 12.05 -10.02 11.17
CA MET A 1 11.71 -8.59 11.43
C MET A 1 10.36 -8.52 12.14
N GLN A 2 10.14 -7.64 13.14
CA GLN A 2 8.82 -7.58 13.83
C GLN A 2 7.96 -6.43 13.29
N LEU A 3 6.74 -6.72 12.79
CA LEU A 3 5.79 -5.71 12.29
C LEU A 3 5.51 -4.61 13.31
N LYS A 4 5.39 -4.98 14.59
CA LYS A 4 5.24 -4.04 15.69
C LYS A 4 6.38 -3.01 15.72
N LYS A 5 7.64 -3.44 15.57
CA LYS A 5 8.79 -2.53 15.55
C LYS A 5 8.69 -1.53 14.39
N LEU A 6 8.25 -1.98 13.21
CA LEU A 6 8.04 -1.10 12.06
C LEU A 6 6.93 -0.08 12.26
N GLU A 7 5.81 -0.51 12.83
CA GLU A 7 4.68 0.38 13.09
C GLU A 7 5.06 1.47 14.12
N TRP A 8 5.84 1.11 15.14
CA TRP A 8 6.36 2.03 16.15
C TRP A 8 7.42 3.00 15.59
N GLN A 9 8.25 2.58 14.65
CA GLN A 9 9.23 3.45 14.01
C GLN A 9 8.61 4.64 13.26
N ARG A 10 7.35 4.55 12.82
CA ARG A 10 6.61 5.66 12.20
C ARG A 10 5.66 6.36 13.17
N LEU A 11 5.69 5.95 14.44
CA LEU A 11 4.84 6.44 15.52
C LEU A 11 3.34 6.33 15.19
N TYR A 12 2.94 5.33 14.40
CA TYR A 12 1.54 5.13 14.06
C TYR A 12 0.63 4.89 15.27
N PRO A 13 1.02 4.09 16.29
CA PRO A 13 0.20 3.90 17.47
C PRO A 13 0.00 5.22 18.23
N VAL A 14 1.04 6.05 18.33
CA VAL A 14 0.99 7.37 18.96
C VAL A 14 0.10 8.31 18.14
N LYS A 15 0.25 8.35 16.82
CA LYS A 15 -0.61 9.14 15.92
C LYS A 15 -2.08 8.73 16.05
N LYS A 16 -2.39 7.43 16.14
CA LYS A 16 -3.75 6.93 16.43
C LYS A 16 -4.30 7.50 17.73
N LEU A 17 -3.51 7.46 18.80
CA LEU A 17 -3.94 7.97 20.10
C LEU A 17 -4.11 9.49 20.08
N LEU A 18 -3.22 10.23 19.43
CA LEU A 18 -3.33 11.69 19.28
C LEU A 18 -4.56 12.08 18.47
N PHE A 19 -4.82 11.42 17.33
CA PHE A 19 -6.01 11.70 16.52
C PHE A 19 -7.30 11.35 17.25
N LEU A 20 -7.34 10.22 17.96
CA LEU A 20 -8.49 9.81 18.75
C LEU A 20 -8.71 10.74 19.95
N GLY A 21 -7.64 11.16 20.62
CA GLY A 21 -7.69 12.14 21.71
C GLY A 21 -8.18 13.50 21.24
N ALA A 22 -7.66 14.01 20.11
CA ALA A 22 -8.12 15.25 19.50
C ALA A 22 -9.61 15.17 19.11
N TRP A 23 -10.05 14.03 18.55
CA TRP A 23 -11.45 13.83 18.19
C TRP A 23 -12.36 13.77 19.43
N LEU A 24 -11.96 13.06 20.49
CA LEU A 24 -12.69 13.04 21.76
C LEU A 24 -12.76 14.43 22.41
N PHE A 25 -11.69 15.21 22.31
CA PHE A 25 -11.66 16.60 22.79
C PHE A 25 -12.68 17.47 22.03
N CYS A 26 -12.78 17.32 20.70
CA CYS A 26 -13.82 18.02 19.93
C CYS A 26 -15.23 17.63 20.38
N VAL A 27 -15.50 16.35 20.63
CA VAL A 27 -16.80 15.89 21.15
C VAL A 27 -17.07 16.48 22.54
N PHE A 28 -16.07 16.53 23.41
CA PHE A 28 -16.19 17.15 24.73
C PHE A 28 -16.55 18.64 24.65
N VAL A 29 -15.89 19.39 23.77
CA VAL A 29 -16.22 20.82 23.52
C VAL A 29 -17.66 20.98 23.06
N VAL A 30 -18.16 20.12 22.16
CA VAL A 30 -19.57 20.15 21.73
C VAL A 30 -20.50 19.95 22.93
N VAL A 31 -20.24 18.99 23.80
CA VAL A 31 -21.06 18.73 25.00
C VAL A 31 -21.08 19.95 25.92
N VAL A 32 -19.92 20.55 26.21
CA VAL A 32 -19.81 21.75 27.05
C VAL A 32 -20.58 22.92 26.44
N MET A 33 -20.41 23.18 25.13
CA MET A 33 -21.13 24.24 24.44
C MET A 33 -22.65 24.02 24.44
N THR A 34 -23.09 22.76 24.35
CA THR A 34 -24.52 22.41 24.43
C THR A 34 -25.09 22.67 25.83
N ILE A 35 -24.34 22.33 26.88
CA ILE A 35 -24.73 22.61 28.28
C ILE A 35 -24.78 24.12 28.53
N SER A 36 -23.76 24.87 28.10
CA SER A 36 -23.73 26.34 28.20
C SER A 36 -24.89 26.98 27.44
N PHE A 37 -25.22 26.48 26.25
CA PHE A 37 -26.37 26.94 25.49
C PHE A 37 -27.70 26.74 26.24
N VAL A 38 -27.91 25.55 26.82
CA VAL A 38 -29.12 25.26 27.61
C VAL A 38 -29.21 26.13 28.86
N ARG A 39 -28.07 26.49 29.47
CA ARG A 39 -28.04 27.31 30.69
C ARG A 39 -28.21 28.80 30.41
N ASP A 40 -27.48 29.34 29.44
CA ASP A 40 -27.31 30.78 29.25
C ASP A 40 -28.08 31.30 28.02
N GLY A 41 -28.70 30.41 27.22
CA GLY A 41 -29.58 30.77 26.10
C GLY A 41 -28.87 31.43 24.90
N ASN A 42 -27.55 31.36 24.84
CA ASN A 42 -26.75 32.11 23.89
C ASN A 42 -26.70 31.45 22.50
N ILE A 43 -27.37 32.03 21.52
CA ILE A 43 -27.45 31.56 20.12
C ILE A 43 -26.07 31.42 19.45
N VAL A 44 -25.09 32.23 19.87
CA VAL A 44 -23.73 32.18 19.30
C VAL A 44 -23.05 30.84 19.63
N ASP A 45 -23.20 30.35 20.86
CA ASP A 45 -22.65 29.07 21.30
C ASP A 45 -23.31 27.88 20.58
N PHE A 46 -24.59 28.03 20.23
CA PHE A 46 -25.31 27.05 19.41
C PHE A 46 -24.76 26.96 17.98
N LEU A 47 -24.42 28.09 17.34
CA LEU A 47 -23.85 28.10 16.00
C LEU A 47 -22.45 27.45 15.96
N TYR A 48 -21.59 27.82 16.91
CA TYR A 48 -20.25 27.23 17.02
C TYR A 48 -20.30 25.75 17.41
N GLY A 49 -21.15 25.38 18.38
CA GLY A 49 -21.38 24.00 18.78
C GLY A 49 -21.91 23.14 17.63
N GLY A 50 -22.87 23.67 16.85
CA GLY A 50 -23.41 23.02 15.67
C GLY A 50 -22.36 22.78 14.58
N GLY A 51 -21.50 23.77 14.31
CA GLY A 51 -20.41 23.64 13.35
C GLY A 51 -19.40 22.56 13.72
N ILE A 52 -18.95 22.54 14.98
CA ILE A 52 -18.03 21.51 15.49
C ILE A 52 -18.70 20.13 15.50
N CYS A 53 -19.98 20.05 15.85
CA CYS A 53 -20.74 18.80 15.83
C CYS A 53 -20.87 18.24 14.41
N GLY A 54 -21.11 19.09 13.41
CA GLY A 54 -21.11 18.71 12.00
C GLY A 54 -19.76 18.11 11.55
N ILE A 55 -18.65 18.76 11.91
CA ILE A 55 -17.30 18.25 11.62
C ILE A 55 -17.04 16.92 12.34
N ALA A 56 -17.39 16.82 13.62
CA ALA A 56 -17.22 15.59 14.41
C ALA A 56 -17.98 14.43 13.77
N PHE A 57 -19.23 14.64 13.34
CA PHE A 57 -20.06 13.63 12.70
C PHE A 57 -19.50 13.16 11.34
N VAL A 58 -19.07 14.10 10.48
CA VAL A 58 -18.45 13.76 9.18
C VAL A 58 -17.14 12.99 9.38
N THR A 59 -16.39 13.32 10.44
CA THR A 59 -15.09 12.69 10.73
C THR A 59 -15.18 11.36 11.50
N VAL A 60 -16.35 10.98 12.04
CA VAL A 60 -16.57 9.69 12.73
C VAL A 60 -16.18 8.51 11.83
N ARG A 61 -16.72 8.46 10.60
CA ARG A 61 -16.48 7.35 9.68
C ARG A 61 -15.00 7.16 9.33
N PRO A 62 -14.26 8.20 8.89
CA PRO A 62 -12.84 8.06 8.61
C PRO A 62 -12.02 7.76 9.88
N MET A 63 -12.40 8.30 11.04
CA MET A 63 -11.73 7.98 12.31
C MET A 63 -11.90 6.51 12.72
N ILE A 64 -13.12 5.98 12.67
CA ILE A 64 -13.38 4.56 12.95
C ILE A 64 -12.56 3.68 11.99
N LYS A 65 -12.52 4.03 10.70
CA LYS A 65 -11.72 3.31 9.71
C LYS A 65 -10.22 3.36 10.04
N TYR A 66 -9.70 4.53 10.42
CA TYR A 66 -8.29 4.70 10.78
C TYR A 66 -7.89 3.90 12.03
N VAL A 67 -8.75 3.90 13.06
CA VAL A 67 -8.52 3.16 14.32
C VAL A 67 -8.62 1.65 14.09
N ARG A 68 -9.60 1.20 13.28
CA ARG A 68 -9.78 -0.22 12.94
C ARG A 68 -8.73 -0.77 11.98
N THR A 69 -8.03 0.09 11.25
CA THR A 69 -6.93 -0.33 10.39
C THR A 69 -5.88 -1.04 11.24
N SER A 70 -5.55 -2.28 10.86
CA SER A 70 -4.65 -3.17 11.60
C SER A 70 -3.23 -2.62 11.65
N TYR A 71 -2.39 -2.95 10.66
CA TYR A 71 -1.01 -2.47 10.53
C TYR A 71 -0.87 -1.51 9.34
N HIS A 72 -0.53 -0.24 9.59
CA HIS A 72 -0.35 0.72 8.48
C HIS A 72 0.88 0.44 7.61
N CYS A 73 1.82 -0.37 8.09
CA CYS A 73 2.96 -0.81 7.30
C CYS A 73 2.60 -1.80 6.19
N MET A 74 1.37 -2.34 6.12
CA MET A 74 0.93 -3.26 5.06
C MET A 74 -0.31 -2.69 4.32
N PRO A 75 -0.14 -1.66 3.47
CA PRO A 75 -1.24 -0.79 3.00
C PRO A 75 -2.40 -1.47 2.27
N TYR A 76 -2.18 -2.62 1.62
CA TYR A 76 -3.25 -3.40 0.98
C TYR A 76 -3.88 -4.40 1.94
N LEU A 77 -3.04 -5.24 2.54
CA LEU A 77 -3.48 -6.35 3.37
C LEU A 77 -4.10 -5.90 4.70
N ASN A 78 -3.79 -4.70 5.17
CA ASN A 78 -4.37 -4.16 6.39
C ASN A 78 -5.88 -3.89 6.32
N LYS A 79 -6.43 -3.79 5.11
CA LYS A 79 -7.88 -3.65 4.88
C LYS A 79 -8.60 -5.00 4.97
N ILE A 80 -7.86 -6.10 4.82
CA ILE A 80 -8.40 -7.44 4.55
C ILE A 80 -8.11 -8.41 5.71
N PHE A 81 -6.90 -8.34 6.25
CA PHE A 81 -6.39 -9.27 7.26
C PHE A 81 -6.36 -8.66 8.65
N SER A 82 -6.53 -9.52 9.66
CA SER A 82 -6.32 -9.16 11.05
C SER A 82 -4.84 -8.94 11.38
N LYS A 83 -4.54 -8.36 12.55
CA LYS A 83 -3.15 -8.14 13.01
C LYS A 83 -2.38 -9.46 13.17
N CYS A 84 -3.01 -10.48 13.77
CA CYS A 84 -2.38 -11.78 14.00
C CYS A 84 -2.03 -12.47 12.66
N GLU A 85 -2.95 -12.46 11.70
CA GLU A 85 -2.69 -13.03 10.36
C GLU A 85 -1.51 -12.34 9.68
N GLN A 86 -1.44 -11.01 9.75
CA GLN A 86 -0.32 -10.24 9.18
C GLN A 86 1.03 -10.56 9.85
N GLU A 87 1.05 -10.68 11.18
CA GLU A 87 2.25 -11.09 11.91
C GLU A 87 2.73 -12.47 11.49
N THR A 88 1.79 -13.40 11.29
CA THR A 88 2.09 -14.77 10.86
C THR A 88 2.80 -14.78 9.50
N PHE A 89 2.39 -13.90 8.56
CA PHE A 89 3.01 -13.84 7.24
C PHE A 89 4.45 -13.30 7.21
N VAL A 90 4.87 -12.57 8.25
CA VAL A 90 6.20 -11.93 8.32
C VAL A 90 7.11 -12.61 9.34
N ALA A 91 6.57 -13.49 10.19
CA ALA A 91 7.30 -14.11 11.28
C ALA A 91 8.54 -14.89 10.82
N SER A 92 8.46 -15.59 9.68
CA SER A 92 9.54 -16.41 9.11
C SER A 92 10.36 -15.70 8.03
N GLU A 93 10.21 -14.39 7.86
CA GLU A 93 10.84 -13.64 6.76
C GLU A 93 12.18 -13.02 7.16
N GLU A 94 13.19 -13.29 6.34
CA GLU A 94 14.50 -12.66 6.38
C GLU A 94 14.62 -11.63 5.25
N PHE A 95 14.95 -10.40 5.60
CA PHE A 95 15.03 -9.29 4.66
C PHE A 95 16.49 -9.02 4.29
N GLN A 96 16.75 -8.97 3.00
CA GLN A 96 18.00 -8.51 2.41
C GLN A 96 17.80 -7.07 1.94
N PHE A 97 18.62 -6.15 2.43
CA PHE A 97 18.56 -4.75 2.04
C PHE A 97 19.58 -4.50 0.92
N PHE A 98 19.28 -3.58 0.02
CA PHE A 98 20.23 -3.21 -1.02
C PHE A 98 21.38 -2.42 -0.39
N GLU A 99 22.53 -3.09 -0.20
CA GLU A 99 23.75 -2.46 0.30
C GLU A 99 24.40 -1.54 -0.73
N SER A 100 24.17 -1.79 -2.03
CA SER A 100 24.91 -1.18 -3.14
C SER A 100 24.34 0.15 -3.66
N VAL A 101 23.30 0.70 -3.04
CA VAL A 101 22.72 2.00 -3.44
C VAL A 101 22.85 2.97 -2.27
N GLU A 102 24.07 3.44 -2.02
CA GLU A 102 24.34 4.53 -1.07
C GLU A 102 23.74 5.84 -1.61
N VAL A 103 22.51 6.15 -1.23
CA VAL A 103 21.92 7.47 -1.46
C VAL A 103 22.20 8.34 -0.24
N ASN A 104 23.13 9.29 -0.38
CA ASN A 104 23.40 10.35 0.60
C ASN A 104 23.66 9.85 2.05
N ASN A 105 24.52 8.83 2.23
CA ASN A 105 24.90 8.29 3.56
C ASN A 105 23.74 7.64 4.36
N TYR A 106 22.63 7.24 3.70
CA TYR A 106 21.56 6.46 4.32
C TYR A 106 21.44 5.07 3.66
N LEU A 107 21.13 4.07 4.48
CA LEU A 107 20.69 2.75 3.99
C LEU A 107 19.49 2.93 3.07
N PHE A 108 19.61 2.43 1.84
CA PHE A 108 18.57 2.48 0.85
C PHE A 108 17.25 1.97 1.45
N PRO A 109 16.13 2.71 1.36
CA PRO A 109 14.89 2.35 2.04
C PRO A 109 14.14 1.22 1.31
N LEU A 110 14.82 0.40 0.52
CA LEU A 110 14.27 -0.76 -0.16
C LEU A 110 14.97 -2.03 0.37
N GLY A 111 14.21 -3.07 0.59
CA GLY A 111 14.71 -4.40 0.91
C GLY A 111 13.78 -5.44 0.35
N ILE A 112 14.28 -6.65 0.15
CA ILE A 112 13.52 -7.75 -0.43
C ILE A 112 13.64 -8.94 0.53
N SER A 113 12.52 -9.61 0.74
CA SER A 113 12.47 -10.92 1.38
C SER A 113 11.86 -11.94 0.41
N LYS A 114 11.65 -13.17 0.87
CA LYS A 114 11.07 -14.21 0.03
C LYS A 114 9.69 -13.80 -0.52
N HIS A 115 8.80 -13.32 0.35
CA HIS A 115 7.43 -12.96 -0.03
C HIS A 115 7.11 -11.45 0.00
N TRP A 116 8.04 -10.61 0.46
CA TRP A 116 7.81 -9.18 0.66
C TRP A 116 8.85 -8.27 0.00
N ILE A 117 8.38 -7.11 -0.48
CA ILE A 117 9.20 -5.94 -0.76
C ILE A 117 9.04 -4.99 0.42
N TYR A 118 10.13 -4.73 1.11
CA TYR A 118 10.24 -3.65 2.07
C TYR A 118 10.52 -2.33 1.34
N ALA A 119 9.65 -1.35 1.51
CA ALA A 119 9.77 -0.02 0.92
C ALA A 119 9.44 1.04 1.98
N ASN A 120 10.43 1.82 2.41
CA ASN A 120 10.33 2.88 3.40
C ASN A 120 9.41 2.55 4.59
N ARG A 121 9.79 1.49 5.32
CA ARG A 121 9.07 1.00 6.52
C ARG A 121 7.67 0.46 6.24
N ARG A 122 7.32 0.20 4.98
CA ARG A 122 6.13 -0.53 4.56
C ARG A 122 6.51 -1.83 3.85
N LEU A 123 5.59 -2.76 3.82
CA LEU A 123 5.72 -4.06 3.17
C LEU A 123 4.66 -4.18 2.06
N LEU A 124 5.14 -4.56 0.89
CA LEU A 124 4.35 -4.86 -0.30
C LEU A 124 4.48 -6.35 -0.57
N SER A 125 3.36 -7.03 -0.82
CA SER A 125 3.38 -8.47 -1.12
C SER A 125 3.93 -8.70 -2.53
N LYS A 126 4.98 -9.52 -2.66
CA LYS A 126 5.52 -9.97 -3.95
C LYS A 126 4.61 -10.98 -4.61
N ASP A 127 4.06 -11.87 -3.78
CA ASP A 127 3.18 -12.95 -4.19
C ASP A 127 1.91 -12.46 -4.91
N LEU A 128 1.47 -11.24 -4.61
CA LEU A 128 0.36 -10.58 -5.29
C LEU A 128 0.79 -9.69 -6.47
N ALA A 129 2.07 -9.32 -6.55
CA ALA A 129 2.59 -8.35 -7.51
C ALA A 129 2.78 -8.95 -8.91
N ILE A 130 2.20 -8.28 -9.91
CA ILE A 130 2.48 -8.58 -11.32
C ILE A 130 3.33 -7.48 -11.94
N PHE A 131 2.97 -6.22 -11.71
CA PHE A 131 3.75 -5.08 -12.18
C PHE A 131 4.26 -4.24 -11.03
N ALA A 132 5.46 -3.68 -11.17
CA ALA A 132 6.00 -2.67 -10.28
C ALA A 132 6.72 -1.58 -11.08
N TRP A 133 6.65 -0.35 -10.59
CA TRP A 133 7.37 0.76 -11.19
C TRP A 133 7.69 1.87 -10.20
N LEU A 134 8.61 2.74 -10.61
CA LEU A 134 9.00 3.93 -9.87
C LEU A 134 8.49 5.14 -10.64
N GLU A 135 7.71 5.99 -9.97
CA GLU A 135 7.27 7.27 -10.53
C GLU A 135 8.06 8.37 -9.82
N ALA A 136 8.82 9.18 -10.56
CA ALA A 136 9.43 10.36 -9.97
C ALA A 136 8.34 11.42 -9.81
N THR A 137 7.99 11.77 -8.57
CA THR A 137 7.08 12.88 -8.33
C THR A 137 7.87 14.18 -8.39
N SER A 138 7.65 14.96 -9.45
CA SER A 138 8.06 16.36 -9.49
C SER A 138 7.00 17.18 -8.76
N SER A 139 7.35 17.69 -7.58
CA SER A 139 6.48 18.60 -6.85
C SER A 139 7.09 20.00 -6.84
N LEU A 140 6.29 21.01 -7.13
CA LEU A 140 6.68 22.42 -6.95
C LEU A 140 6.69 22.84 -5.47
N ILE A 141 6.09 22.04 -4.57
CA ILE A 141 5.83 22.40 -3.16
C ILE A 141 6.40 21.35 -2.17
N ALA A 142 6.51 20.09 -2.57
CA ALA A 142 7.01 18.99 -1.75
C ALA A 142 8.47 18.63 -2.09
N ARG A 143 9.10 17.81 -1.25
CA ARG A 143 10.39 17.20 -1.57
C ARG A 143 10.22 16.32 -2.81
N ASN A 144 11.16 16.39 -3.75
CA ASN A 144 11.26 15.40 -4.82
C ASN A 144 11.49 14.04 -4.16
N THR A 145 10.52 13.14 -4.28
CA THR A 145 10.66 11.75 -3.86
C THR A 145 10.27 10.85 -5.02
N THR A 146 10.56 9.56 -4.88
CA THR A 146 10.22 8.56 -5.89
C THR A 146 9.40 7.46 -5.23
N PRO A 147 8.07 7.48 -5.33
CA PRO A 147 7.25 6.35 -4.93
C PRO A 147 7.53 5.10 -5.76
N ILE A 148 7.45 3.94 -5.09
CA ILE A 148 7.26 2.65 -5.73
C ILE A 148 5.76 2.33 -5.80
N CYS A 149 5.29 2.03 -7.00
CA CYS A 149 3.93 1.65 -7.31
C CYS A 149 3.91 0.17 -7.70
N VAL A 150 2.96 -0.58 -7.16
CA VAL A 150 2.80 -2.01 -7.46
C VAL A 150 1.35 -2.28 -7.83
N LEU A 151 1.14 -2.96 -8.96
CA LEU A 151 -0.16 -3.46 -9.40
C LEU A 151 -0.28 -4.93 -9.02
N TYR A 152 -1.29 -5.22 -8.20
CA TYR A 152 -1.59 -6.58 -7.77
C TYR A 152 -2.51 -7.33 -8.74
N MET A 153 -2.52 -8.66 -8.64
CA MET A 153 -3.46 -9.53 -9.34
C MET A 153 -4.92 -9.15 -9.10
N THR A 154 -5.22 -8.53 -7.97
CA THR A 154 -6.56 -8.02 -7.64
C THR A 154 -6.96 -6.78 -8.46
N GLY A 155 -6.01 -6.18 -9.18
CA GLY A 155 -6.18 -4.92 -9.88
C GLY A 155 -6.10 -3.68 -8.98
N GLU A 156 -5.77 -3.83 -7.70
CA GLU A 156 -5.43 -2.67 -6.86
C GLU A 156 -3.99 -2.20 -7.12
N CYS A 157 -3.83 -0.89 -7.33
CA CYS A 157 -2.54 -0.22 -7.34
C CYS A 157 -2.19 0.25 -5.93
N VAL A 158 -1.00 -0.12 -5.46
CA VAL A 158 -0.49 0.26 -4.14
C VAL A 158 0.76 1.11 -4.31
N GLU A 159 0.69 2.32 -3.79
CA GLU A 159 1.77 3.29 -3.84
C GLU A 159 2.44 3.45 -2.47
N VAL A 160 3.78 3.42 -2.48
CA VAL A 160 4.61 3.67 -1.30
C VAL A 160 5.73 4.65 -1.64
N ASP A 161 5.62 5.85 -1.08
CA ASP A 161 6.68 6.85 -1.14
C ASP A 161 7.96 6.34 -0.46
N LEU A 162 9.07 6.27 -1.20
CA LEU A 162 10.37 5.86 -0.68
C LEU A 162 11.02 6.93 0.22
N GLY A 163 10.54 8.18 0.18
CA GLY A 163 11.09 9.30 0.97
C GLY A 163 12.45 9.79 0.47
N VAL A 164 12.95 9.25 -0.64
CA VAL A 164 14.19 9.62 -1.31
C VAL A 164 13.90 9.86 -2.79
N HIS A 165 14.66 10.77 -3.41
CA HIS A 165 14.65 10.93 -4.85
C HIS A 165 15.61 9.92 -5.47
N LEU A 166 15.12 9.09 -6.38
CA LEU A 166 15.95 8.23 -7.21
C LEU A 166 16.22 8.89 -8.55
N THR A 167 17.47 8.87 -8.98
CA THR A 167 17.90 9.22 -10.32
C THR A 167 17.42 8.19 -11.34
N GLY A 168 17.37 8.55 -12.62
CA GLY A 168 16.95 7.62 -13.67
C GLY A 168 17.78 6.32 -13.73
N LYS A 169 19.09 6.39 -13.40
CA LYS A 169 19.96 5.21 -13.37
C LYS A 169 19.58 4.24 -12.25
N GLU A 170 19.29 4.76 -11.05
CA GLU A 170 18.87 3.95 -9.90
C GLU A 170 17.49 3.34 -10.15
N GLN A 171 16.58 4.09 -10.77
CA GLN A 171 15.27 3.56 -11.18
C GLN A 171 15.43 2.38 -12.13
N ILE A 172 16.24 2.53 -13.20
CA ILE A 172 16.52 1.45 -14.16
C ILE A 172 17.11 0.23 -13.44
N TYR A 173 18.09 0.42 -12.55
CA TYR A 173 18.68 -0.67 -11.78
C TYR A 173 17.64 -1.46 -10.96
N ILE A 174 16.74 -0.75 -10.27
CA ILE A 174 15.70 -1.39 -9.44
C ILE A 174 14.67 -2.10 -10.32
N HIS A 175 14.26 -1.48 -11.44
CA HIS A 175 13.37 -2.12 -12.40
C HIS A 175 13.98 -3.42 -12.95
N ASP A 176 15.25 -3.38 -13.32
CA ASP A 176 15.99 -4.54 -13.79
C ASP A 176 16.09 -5.61 -12.71
N TYR A 177 16.36 -5.23 -11.46
CA TYR A 177 16.41 -6.15 -10.35
C TYR A 177 15.05 -6.81 -10.08
N LEU A 178 13.97 -6.03 -10.01
CA LEU A 178 12.61 -6.54 -9.79
C LEU A 178 12.17 -7.50 -10.91
N TRP A 179 12.58 -7.24 -12.15
CA TRP A 179 12.30 -8.15 -13.24
C TRP A 179 13.19 -9.39 -13.22
N LYS A 180 14.51 -9.22 -13.11
CA LYS A 180 15.46 -10.33 -13.18
C LYS A 180 15.32 -11.21 -11.95
N GLU A 181 15.49 -10.68 -10.75
CA GLU A 181 15.48 -11.51 -9.55
C GLU A 181 14.06 -11.94 -9.16
N GLU A 182 13.07 -11.06 -9.31
CA GLU A 182 11.71 -11.30 -8.78
C GLU A 182 10.62 -11.60 -9.82
N GLY A 183 10.95 -11.49 -11.11
CA GLY A 183 10.02 -11.72 -12.22
C GLY A 183 8.90 -10.68 -12.32
N ILE A 184 8.96 -9.58 -11.57
CA ILE A 184 7.92 -8.56 -11.51
C ILE A 184 8.09 -7.64 -12.71
N ILE A 185 7.05 -7.48 -13.52
CA ILE A 185 7.14 -6.77 -14.79
C ILE A 185 7.23 -5.27 -14.54
N SER A 186 8.09 -4.56 -15.29
CA SER A 186 8.13 -3.10 -15.23
C SER A 186 6.86 -2.51 -15.85
N ALA A 187 6.13 -1.70 -15.07
CA ALA A 187 4.90 -1.07 -15.53
C ALA A 187 5.13 0.13 -16.47
N CYS A 188 6.39 0.53 -16.71
CA CYS A 188 6.75 1.51 -17.75
C CYS A 188 6.26 1.08 -19.15
N LEU A 189 5.93 -0.20 -19.32
CA LEU A 189 5.35 -0.78 -20.54
C LEU A 189 3.85 -0.57 -20.69
N LEU A 190 3.15 -0.17 -19.63
CA LEU A 190 1.69 -0.03 -19.65
C LEU A 190 1.24 1.22 -20.42
N GLY A 191 2.01 2.32 -20.33
CA GLY A 191 1.68 3.59 -20.97
C GLY A 191 0.21 3.98 -20.77
N ASP A 192 -0.45 4.37 -21.86
CA ASP A 192 -1.86 4.74 -21.88
C ASP A 192 -2.82 3.56 -21.66
N LYS A 193 -2.33 2.31 -21.74
CA LYS A 193 -3.13 1.09 -21.54
C LYS A 193 -3.19 0.62 -20.09
N ARG A 194 -2.72 1.45 -19.15
CA ARG A 194 -2.71 1.13 -17.71
C ARG A 194 -4.12 0.78 -17.20
N GLU A 195 -5.12 1.58 -17.54
CA GLU A 195 -6.50 1.35 -17.08
C GLU A 195 -7.11 0.06 -17.66
N GLU A 196 -6.81 -0.25 -18.92
CA GLU A 196 -7.26 -1.49 -19.58
C GLU A 196 -6.76 -2.72 -18.81
N ILE A 197 -5.49 -2.71 -18.39
CA ILE A 197 -4.87 -3.82 -17.67
C ILE A 197 -5.37 -3.91 -16.22
N ILE A 198 -5.58 -2.78 -15.55
CA ILE A 198 -6.22 -2.76 -14.23
C ILE A 198 -7.61 -3.40 -14.32
N ASN A 199 -8.44 -2.98 -15.27
CA ASN A 199 -9.79 -3.52 -15.46
C ASN A 199 -9.77 -5.02 -15.80
N LEU A 200 -8.80 -5.47 -16.60
CA LEU A 200 -8.60 -6.88 -16.93
C LEU A 200 -8.30 -7.70 -15.66
N PHE A 201 -7.44 -7.20 -14.79
CA PHE A 201 -7.08 -7.87 -13.53
C PHE A 201 -8.23 -7.90 -12.54
N GLN A 202 -8.95 -6.79 -12.36
CA GLN A 202 -10.14 -6.74 -11.51
C GLN A 202 -11.19 -7.75 -11.97
N LYS A 203 -11.50 -7.77 -13.27
CA LYS A 203 -12.46 -8.72 -13.86
C LYS A 203 -12.00 -10.17 -13.66
N GLN A 204 -10.71 -10.45 -13.84
CA GLN A 204 -10.17 -11.78 -13.63
C GLN A 204 -10.26 -12.23 -12.17
N PHE A 205 -9.92 -11.33 -11.24
CA PHE A 205 -10.01 -11.60 -9.82
C PHE A 205 -11.46 -11.91 -9.40
N ASP A 206 -12.43 -11.12 -9.87
CA ASP A 206 -13.85 -11.33 -9.59
C ASP A 206 -14.38 -12.64 -10.20
N MET A 207 -13.97 -13.00 -11.42
CA MET A 207 -14.33 -14.28 -12.03
C MET A 207 -13.81 -15.47 -11.22
N LEU A 208 -12.56 -15.41 -10.74
CA LEU A 208 -11.98 -16.47 -9.92
C LEU A 208 -12.71 -16.61 -8.59
N LYS A 209 -12.95 -15.48 -7.92
CA LYS A 209 -13.73 -15.41 -6.68
C LYS A 209 -15.10 -16.06 -6.82
N GLN A 210 -15.83 -15.73 -7.89
CA GLN A 210 -17.13 -16.32 -8.19
C GLN A 210 -17.04 -17.81 -8.50
N SER A 211 -16.06 -18.23 -9.31
CA SER A 211 -15.91 -19.64 -9.70
C SER A 211 -15.57 -20.57 -8.53
N MET A 212 -14.86 -20.05 -7.53
CA MET A 212 -14.44 -20.81 -6.34
C MET A 212 -15.39 -20.61 -5.16
N ASN A 213 -16.40 -19.73 -5.32
CA ASN A 213 -17.34 -19.33 -4.27
C ASN A 213 -16.62 -18.87 -2.97
N LEU A 214 -15.59 -18.04 -3.16
CA LEU A 214 -14.78 -17.48 -2.07
C LEU A 214 -15.12 -16.01 -1.84
N ASP A 215 -14.82 -15.49 -0.65
CA ASP A 215 -14.76 -14.04 -0.44
C ASP A 215 -13.39 -13.44 -0.86
N ASP A 216 -13.25 -12.11 -0.82
CA ASP A 216 -11.99 -11.44 -1.19
C ASP A 216 -10.81 -11.90 -0.32
N LYS A 217 -11.06 -12.15 0.97
CA LYS A 217 -10.03 -12.52 1.93
C LYS A 217 -9.53 -13.94 1.69
N GLU A 218 -10.45 -14.87 1.47
CA GLU A 218 -10.19 -16.27 1.16
C GLU A 218 -9.49 -16.42 -0.18
N MET A 219 -9.94 -15.69 -1.21
CA MET A 219 -9.29 -15.68 -2.51
C MET A 219 -7.83 -15.19 -2.40
N ILE A 220 -7.57 -14.16 -1.60
CA ILE A 220 -6.19 -13.68 -1.40
C ILE A 220 -5.37 -14.70 -0.61
N LYS A 221 -5.92 -15.37 0.41
CA LYS A 221 -5.22 -16.46 1.11
C LYS A 221 -4.81 -17.58 0.16
N GLU A 222 -5.74 -17.99 -0.70
CA GLU A 222 -5.52 -19.01 -1.72
C GLU A 222 -4.38 -18.60 -2.68
N ILE A 223 -4.34 -17.34 -3.12
CA ILE A 223 -3.24 -16.82 -3.93
C ILE A 223 -1.92 -16.86 -3.17
N LEU A 224 -1.88 -16.40 -1.91
CA LEU A 224 -0.67 -16.39 -1.10
C LEU A 224 -0.15 -17.80 -0.78
N GLN A 225 -1.01 -18.83 -0.76
CA GLN A 225 -0.60 -20.22 -0.59
C GLN A 225 0.03 -20.84 -1.85
N SER A 226 -0.32 -20.35 -3.04
CA SER A 226 0.17 -20.88 -4.33
C SER A 226 0.43 -19.75 -5.34
N PRO A 227 1.35 -18.82 -5.05
CA PRO A 227 1.50 -17.59 -5.82
C PRO A 227 1.91 -17.85 -7.27
N GLU A 228 2.79 -18.82 -7.52
CA GLU A 228 3.25 -19.14 -8.87
C GLU A 228 2.13 -19.65 -9.79
N LYS A 229 1.21 -20.46 -9.25
CA LYS A 229 0.05 -20.98 -9.99
C LYS A 229 -0.78 -19.82 -10.54
N TYR A 230 -1.15 -18.87 -9.68
CA TYR A 230 -1.96 -17.73 -10.09
C TYR A 230 -1.16 -16.76 -10.94
N ARG A 231 0.11 -16.50 -10.62
CA ARG A 231 0.98 -15.65 -11.43
C ARG A 231 1.07 -16.16 -12.87
N ASN A 232 1.27 -17.45 -13.08
CA ASN A 232 1.30 -18.06 -14.42
C ASN A 232 -0.03 -17.86 -15.15
N MET A 233 -1.17 -18.06 -14.47
CA MET A 233 -2.49 -17.83 -15.04
C MET A 233 -2.72 -16.36 -15.47
N TYR A 234 -2.23 -15.39 -14.69
CA TYR A 234 -2.29 -13.97 -15.07
C TYR A 234 -1.34 -13.66 -16.23
N MET A 235 -0.13 -14.24 -16.24
CA MET A 235 0.84 -14.08 -17.32
C MET A 235 0.30 -14.57 -18.67
N GLU A 236 -0.45 -15.68 -18.70
CA GLU A 236 -1.10 -16.20 -19.90
C GLU A 236 -2.19 -15.30 -20.46
N ARG A 237 -2.79 -14.44 -19.63
CA ARG A 237 -3.85 -13.51 -20.03
C ARG A 237 -3.33 -12.10 -20.35
N LEU A 238 -2.04 -11.87 -20.19
CA LEU A 238 -1.44 -10.59 -20.57
C LEU A 238 -1.58 -10.33 -22.08
N PRO A 239 -1.71 -9.06 -22.49
CA PRO A 239 -1.66 -8.69 -23.90
C PRO A 239 -0.37 -9.13 -24.60
N ASP A 240 -0.47 -9.45 -25.89
CA ASP A 240 0.64 -10.00 -26.68
C ASP A 240 1.89 -9.11 -26.71
N TYR A 241 1.72 -7.78 -26.67
CA TYR A 241 2.84 -6.86 -26.66
C TYR A 241 3.68 -6.99 -25.38
N ILE A 242 3.03 -7.26 -24.23
CA ILE A 242 3.72 -7.50 -22.96
C ILE A 242 4.38 -8.87 -22.97
N LYS A 243 3.68 -9.90 -23.47
CA LYS A 243 4.24 -11.25 -23.61
C LYS A 243 5.50 -11.27 -24.47
N LYS A 244 5.47 -10.61 -25.63
CA LYS A 244 6.63 -10.46 -26.53
C LYS A 244 7.81 -9.77 -25.82
N TRP A 245 7.54 -8.73 -25.02
CA TRP A 245 8.57 -8.10 -24.21
C TRP A 245 9.16 -9.06 -23.19
N CYS A 246 8.32 -9.76 -22.42
CA CYS A 246 8.77 -10.75 -21.44
C CYS A 246 9.61 -11.87 -22.07
N GLU A 247 9.24 -12.36 -23.25
CA GLU A 247 10.00 -13.36 -24.00
C GLU A 247 11.36 -12.84 -24.46
N LYS A 248 11.42 -11.60 -24.96
CA LYS A 248 12.67 -10.96 -25.37
C LYS A 248 13.64 -10.84 -24.19
N GLU A 249 13.17 -10.33 -23.06
CA GLU A 249 14.00 -10.15 -21.87
C GLU A 249 14.43 -11.48 -21.25
N ARG A 250 13.58 -12.52 -21.30
CA ARG A 250 13.97 -13.88 -20.86
C ARG A 250 15.10 -14.48 -21.71
N LYS A 251 15.19 -14.15 -23.00
CA LYS A 251 16.29 -14.60 -23.87
C LYS A 251 17.60 -13.92 -23.50
N VAL A 252 17.56 -12.63 -23.15
CA VAL A 252 18.73 -11.88 -22.66
C VAL A 252 19.24 -12.44 -21.33
N ARG A 253 18.35 -12.93 -20.45
CA ARG A 253 18.72 -13.51 -19.15
C ARG A 253 19.44 -14.87 -19.22
N LYS A 254 19.31 -15.61 -20.33
CA LYS A 254 19.89 -16.96 -20.50
C LYS A 254 21.28 -16.95 -21.18
N GLN A 255 21.77 -15.77 -21.59
CA GLN A 255 23.12 -15.56 -22.10
C GLN A 255 24.01 -15.03 -20.99
#